data_AF-A0A1E7FA17-F1
#
_entry.id   AF-A0A1E7FA17-F1
#
_cell.length_a   1.000
_cell.length_b   1.000
_cell.length_c   1.000
_cell.angle_alpha   90.00
_cell.angle_beta   90.00
_cell.angle_gamma   90.00
#
_symmetry.space_group_name_H-M   'P 1'
#
loop_
_entity.id
_entity.type
_entity.pdbx_description
1 polymer ?
#
loop_
_entity_poly.entity_id
_entity_poly.type
_entity_poly.pdbx_seq_one_letter_code
_entity_poly.pdbx_strand_id
1 'polypeptide(L)'
;MMKLNLFILSMTAAMGNARILGTTNGICSVDLGKAGDYTILSKAGISTVPDSVITGNIAVSPIAATAITGFSLTADPTNKHSFSTQVAGQGKVYAADYAVPTPALLTTAVSNMENAYEIAKACTPNFSKVDGEIGGTTFNTPGVYTYKEGITINDHVTFEGGPDDVFIIQTTNGFLQAAGKEMRLIPGPLGGSPPLASNIIWQIAEAVIVEKSAKVKGTLLAATSVTMKTGSSLNGRILAQTAVVLQKSTITGPA
;
A
#
# COMPACT_ATOMS: atom_id res chain seq x y z
N MET A 1 52.08 -34.41 5.49
CA MET A 1 51.04 -34.59 4.45
C MET A 1 49.69 -34.31 5.07
N MET A 2 49.07 -33.18 4.76
CA MET A 2 47.67 -32.91 5.10
C MET A 2 47.08 -32.13 3.93
N LYS A 3 46.22 -32.80 3.14
CA LYS A 3 45.56 -32.24 1.96
C LYS A 3 44.43 -31.33 2.45
N LEU A 4 44.51 -30.05 2.11
CA LEU A 4 43.45 -29.07 2.35
C LEU A 4 42.47 -29.13 1.18
N ASN A 5 41.31 -29.76 1.37
CA ASN A 5 40.23 -29.77 0.37
C ASN A 5 39.44 -28.45 0.48
N LEU A 6 39.65 -27.57 -0.49
CA LEU A 6 38.91 -26.33 -0.65
C LEU A 6 37.58 -26.61 -1.36
N PHE A 7 36.47 -26.65 -0.61
CA PHE A 7 35.11 -26.68 -1.18
C PHE A 7 34.75 -25.26 -1.65
N ILE A 8 34.67 -25.08 -2.97
CA ILE A 8 34.15 -23.84 -3.57
C ILE A 8 32.61 -23.95 -3.56
N LEU A 9 31.94 -23.19 -2.69
CA LEU A 9 30.50 -22.93 -2.82
C LEU A 9 30.31 -21.98 -4.01
N SER A 10 29.74 -22.49 -5.11
CA SER A 10 29.28 -21.65 -6.21
C SER A 10 28.00 -20.91 -5.79
N MET A 11 28.13 -19.64 -5.41
CA MET A 11 27.01 -18.71 -5.38
C MET A 11 26.64 -18.35 -6.82
N THR A 12 25.55 -18.94 -7.33
CA THR A 12 24.93 -18.46 -8.56
C THR A 12 24.16 -17.19 -8.22
N ALA A 13 24.78 -16.02 -8.41
CA ALA A 13 24.05 -14.78 -8.51
C ALA A 13 23.24 -14.83 -9.81
N ALA A 14 21.93 -15.05 -9.71
CA ALA A 14 21.03 -14.80 -10.83
C ALA A 14 20.98 -13.29 -11.07
N MET A 15 21.90 -12.80 -11.91
CA MET A 15 21.84 -11.46 -12.46
C MET A 15 20.57 -11.39 -13.31
N GLY A 16 19.49 -10.84 -12.74
CA GLY A 16 18.32 -10.46 -13.51
C GLY A 16 18.76 -9.45 -14.56
N ASN A 17 18.67 -9.83 -15.83
CA ASN A 17 18.94 -8.96 -16.96
C ASN A 17 17.96 -7.78 -16.90
N ALA A 18 18.39 -6.64 -16.37
CA ALA A 18 17.71 -5.37 -16.56
C ALA A 18 17.81 -5.02 -18.06
N ARG A 19 16.80 -5.40 -18.83
CA ARG A 19 16.60 -4.85 -20.17
C ARG A 19 16.14 -3.41 -20.00
N ILE A 20 17.04 -2.47 -20.29
CA ILE A 20 16.66 -1.07 -20.52
C ILE A 20 15.91 -1.06 -21.85
N LEU A 21 14.58 -1.02 -21.77
CA LEU A 21 13.72 -0.72 -22.92
C LEU A 21 13.74 0.80 -23.10
N GLY A 22 13.91 1.23 -24.36
CA GLY A 22 14.05 2.63 -24.74
C GLY A 22 12.90 3.53 -24.27
N THR A 23 13.24 4.80 -24.07
CA THR A 23 12.37 5.86 -23.56
C THR A 23 11.26 6.20 -24.55
N THR A 24 10.05 5.71 -24.28
CA THR A 24 8.79 6.23 -24.84
C THR A 24 8.04 6.95 -23.72
N ASN A 25 8.36 8.22 -23.40
CA ASN A 25 7.71 9.02 -22.33
C ASN A 25 7.19 8.19 -21.14
N GLY A 26 8.07 7.35 -20.59
CA GLY A 26 7.67 6.15 -19.83
C GLY A 26 6.99 6.50 -18.52
N ILE A 27 5.67 6.30 -18.46
CA ILE A 27 4.93 6.31 -17.21
C ILE A 27 5.52 5.20 -16.33
N CYS A 28 5.98 5.57 -15.14
CA CYS A 28 6.46 4.58 -14.18
C CYS A 28 5.30 3.65 -13.80
N SER A 29 5.45 2.35 -14.06
CA SER A 29 4.43 1.35 -13.77
C SER A 29 4.76 0.64 -12.46
N VAL A 30 3.82 0.68 -11.51
CA VAL A 30 3.95 0.03 -10.20
C VAL A 30 3.08 -1.23 -10.17
N ASP A 31 3.67 -2.37 -10.51
CA ASP A 31 2.99 -3.67 -10.41
C ASP A 31 3.02 -4.18 -8.97
N LEU A 32 1.83 -4.43 -8.39
CA LEU A 32 1.67 -4.94 -7.04
C LEU A 32 1.86 -6.47 -6.98
N GLY A 33 1.83 -7.17 -8.10
CA GLY A 33 1.84 -8.63 -8.16
C GLY A 33 0.85 -9.25 -7.15
N LYS A 34 1.34 -10.19 -6.35
CA LYS A 34 0.54 -10.83 -5.28
C LYS A 34 0.18 -9.93 -4.10
N ALA A 35 0.81 -8.78 -3.91
CA ALA A 35 0.33 -7.82 -2.93
C ALA A 35 -1.04 -7.23 -3.32
N GLY A 36 -1.34 -7.19 -4.62
CA GLY A 36 -2.62 -6.74 -5.17
C GLY A 36 -3.82 -7.60 -4.74
N ASP A 37 -3.60 -8.84 -4.28
CA ASP A 37 -4.67 -9.72 -3.80
C ASP A 37 -5.21 -9.29 -2.40
N TYR A 38 -4.58 -8.30 -1.75
CA TYR A 38 -4.87 -7.86 -0.38
C TYR A 38 -5.26 -6.39 -0.32
N THR A 39 -6.31 -6.10 0.45
CA THR A 39 -6.70 -4.73 0.81
C THR A 39 -5.80 -4.18 1.90
N ILE A 40 -5.37 -5.03 2.85
CA ILE A 40 -4.36 -4.70 3.85
C ILE A 40 -3.31 -5.81 3.88
N LEU A 41 -2.04 -5.47 3.65
CA LEU A 41 -0.90 -6.37 3.83
C LEU A 41 0.12 -5.70 4.74
N SER A 42 0.56 -6.41 5.77
CA SER A 42 1.48 -5.90 6.79
C SER A 42 2.54 -6.91 7.16
N LYS A 43 3.74 -6.45 7.53
CA LYS A 43 4.79 -7.35 8.07
C LYS A 43 4.77 -7.51 9.58
N ALA A 44 4.28 -6.52 10.32
CA ALA A 44 4.42 -6.45 11.77
C ALA A 44 3.10 -6.40 12.55
N GLY A 45 1.95 -6.60 11.90
CA GLY A 45 0.66 -6.78 12.55
C GLY A 45 -0.42 -5.83 12.03
N ILE A 46 -1.67 -6.23 12.25
CA ILE A 46 -2.85 -5.42 11.93
C ILE A 46 -3.73 -5.39 13.18
N SER A 47 -3.92 -4.21 13.75
CA SER A 47 -4.78 -4.03 14.93
C SER A 47 -5.99 -3.18 14.59
N THR A 48 -7.11 -3.45 15.25
CA THR A 48 -8.32 -2.63 15.18
C THR A 48 -8.84 -2.32 16.57
N VAL A 49 -9.23 -1.06 16.80
CA VAL A 49 -10.21 -0.71 17.83
C VAL A 49 -11.59 -0.80 17.16
N PRO A 50 -12.38 -1.86 17.48
CA PRO A 50 -13.57 -2.22 16.73
C PRO A 50 -14.74 -1.22 16.85
N ASP A 51 -15.70 -1.21 15.91
CA ASP A 51 -15.74 -2.03 14.68
C ASP A 51 -15.20 -1.26 13.47
N SER A 52 -14.19 -1.82 12.81
CA SER A 52 -13.77 -1.42 11.46
C SER A 52 -14.55 -2.22 10.40
N VAL A 53 -14.61 -1.73 9.17
CA VAL A 53 -15.22 -2.45 8.03
C VAL A 53 -14.20 -2.51 6.90
N ILE A 54 -13.74 -3.70 6.56
CA ILE A 54 -12.73 -3.92 5.53
C ILE A 54 -13.33 -4.78 4.43
N THR A 55 -13.42 -4.26 3.21
CA THR A 55 -13.86 -5.03 2.05
C THR A 55 -12.64 -5.57 1.32
N GLY A 56 -12.43 -6.88 1.39
CA GLY A 56 -11.32 -7.59 0.76
C GLY A 56 -10.39 -8.29 1.76
N ASN A 57 -9.40 -9.01 1.24
CA ASN A 57 -8.50 -9.82 2.09
C ASN A 57 -7.54 -8.96 2.90
N ILE A 58 -7.21 -9.42 4.11
CA ILE A 58 -6.12 -8.86 4.92
C ILE A 58 -5.09 -9.93 5.26
N ALA A 59 -3.83 -9.55 5.41
CA ALA A 59 -2.78 -10.49 5.74
C ALA A 59 -1.60 -9.92 6.52
N VAL A 60 -0.97 -10.79 7.32
CA VAL A 60 0.30 -10.52 7.97
C VAL A 60 1.36 -11.57 7.65
N SER A 61 2.58 -11.15 7.33
CA SER A 61 3.74 -12.04 7.16
C SER A 61 5.05 -11.23 7.20
N PRO A 62 6.10 -11.66 7.90
CA PRO A 62 6.32 -13.01 8.45
C PRO A 62 5.75 -13.22 9.85
N ILE A 63 5.12 -12.21 10.46
CA ILE A 63 4.55 -12.34 11.79
C ILE A 63 3.33 -13.28 11.80
N ALA A 64 3.08 -13.92 12.94
CA ALA A 64 1.98 -14.84 13.15
C ALA A 64 0.62 -14.14 13.32
N ALA A 65 -0.47 -14.91 13.23
CA ALA A 65 -1.85 -14.46 13.34
C ALA A 65 -2.16 -13.76 14.68
N THR A 66 -1.37 -14.03 15.72
CA THR A 66 -1.50 -13.37 17.03
C THR A 66 -1.26 -11.86 16.97
N ALA A 67 -0.60 -11.36 15.92
CA ALA A 67 -0.45 -9.93 15.65
C ALA A 67 -1.63 -9.31 14.90
N ILE A 68 -2.67 -10.08 14.59
CA ILE A 68 -3.95 -9.58 14.08
C ILE A 68 -4.92 -9.44 15.27
N THR A 69 -4.99 -8.24 15.84
CA THR A 69 -5.67 -8.01 17.14
C THR A 69 -6.94 -7.17 16.99
N GLY A 70 -7.94 -7.44 17.85
CA GLY A 70 -9.23 -6.73 17.84
C GLY A 70 -10.24 -7.21 16.79
N PHE A 71 -9.90 -8.23 16.00
CA PHE A 71 -10.74 -8.75 14.92
C PHE A 71 -11.65 -9.92 15.31
N SER A 72 -11.48 -10.52 16.49
CA SER A 72 -12.24 -11.70 16.93
C SER A 72 -12.23 -12.80 15.86
N LEU A 73 -11.03 -13.26 15.49
CA LEU A 73 -10.84 -14.19 14.37
C LEU A 73 -11.47 -15.57 14.65
N THR A 74 -12.16 -16.10 13.64
CA THR A 74 -12.65 -17.49 13.62
C THR A 74 -11.91 -18.25 12.53
N ALA A 75 -11.15 -19.27 12.90
CA ALA A 75 -10.40 -20.09 11.93
C ALA A 75 -11.33 -20.87 11.00
N ASP A 76 -10.96 -20.95 9.72
CA ASP A 76 -11.56 -21.88 8.78
C ASP A 76 -11.15 -23.33 9.12
N PRO A 77 -12.00 -24.36 8.89
CA PRO A 77 -11.65 -25.75 9.18
C PRO A 77 -10.36 -26.25 8.49
N THR A 78 -9.96 -25.64 7.37
CA THR A 78 -8.70 -25.98 6.69
C THR A 78 -7.47 -25.37 7.36
N ASN A 79 -7.65 -24.44 8.31
CA ASN A 79 -6.60 -23.62 8.93
C ASN A 79 -5.74 -22.82 7.94
N LYS A 80 -6.17 -22.66 6.68
CA LYS A 80 -5.44 -21.86 5.67
C LYS A 80 -5.73 -20.37 5.78
N HIS A 81 -6.83 -20.01 6.43
CA HIS A 81 -7.29 -18.64 6.63
C HIS A 81 -8.24 -18.59 7.83
N SER A 82 -8.62 -17.37 8.22
CA SER A 82 -9.67 -17.11 9.20
C SER A 82 -10.66 -16.07 8.68
N PHE A 83 -11.74 -15.89 9.42
CA PHE A 83 -12.81 -14.94 9.15
C PHE A 83 -12.95 -13.95 10.31
N SER A 84 -13.53 -12.79 10.03
CA SER A 84 -13.96 -11.79 11.01
C SER A 84 -15.20 -11.08 10.48
N THR A 85 -16.12 -10.70 11.36
CA THR A 85 -17.28 -9.87 10.98
C THR A 85 -16.88 -8.47 10.49
N GLN A 86 -15.68 -8.01 10.84
CA GLN A 86 -15.10 -6.75 10.38
C GLN A 86 -14.43 -6.85 9.00
N VAL A 87 -14.29 -8.06 8.45
CA VAL A 87 -13.73 -8.32 7.12
C VAL A 87 -14.87 -8.79 6.20
N ALA A 88 -15.43 -7.84 5.47
CA ALA A 88 -16.62 -7.96 4.65
C ALA A 88 -16.32 -8.39 3.20
N GLY A 89 -17.37 -8.60 2.41
CA GLY A 89 -17.27 -8.86 0.97
C GLY A 89 -16.60 -10.20 0.63
N GLN A 90 -16.78 -11.22 1.48
CA GLN A 90 -16.08 -12.51 1.38
C GLN A 90 -14.56 -12.42 1.58
N GLY A 91 -14.07 -11.30 2.13
CA GLY A 91 -12.68 -11.13 2.50
C GLY A 91 -12.26 -12.16 3.56
N LYS A 92 -11.01 -12.60 3.44
CA LYS A 92 -10.39 -13.57 4.33
C LYS A 92 -9.19 -12.96 5.02
N VAL A 93 -8.88 -13.49 6.20
CA VAL A 93 -7.72 -13.13 6.99
C VAL A 93 -6.66 -14.20 6.81
N TYR A 94 -5.42 -13.81 6.53
CA TYR A 94 -4.29 -14.72 6.31
C TYR A 94 -3.11 -14.35 7.22
N ALA A 95 -2.35 -15.35 7.65
CA ALA A 95 -1.17 -15.14 8.49
C ALA A 95 -0.07 -16.17 8.16
N ALA A 96 1.17 -15.84 8.52
CA ALA A 96 2.34 -16.65 8.18
C ALA A 96 2.39 -18.04 8.85
N ASP A 97 1.68 -18.23 9.96
CA ASP A 97 1.59 -19.47 10.72
C ASP A 97 0.38 -20.35 10.33
N TYR A 98 -0.36 -19.97 9.29
CA TYR A 98 -1.48 -20.77 8.77
C TYR A 98 -1.01 -21.96 7.91
N ALA A 99 -1.92 -22.90 7.67
CA ALA A 99 -1.64 -24.11 6.91
C ALA A 99 -1.25 -23.82 5.45
N VAL A 100 -0.46 -24.73 4.86
CA VAL A 100 -0.06 -24.69 3.45
C VAL A 100 -1.29 -24.61 2.53
N PRO A 101 -1.26 -23.76 1.47
CA PRO A 101 -0.12 -23.03 0.91
C PRO A 101 0.07 -21.60 1.42
N THR A 102 -0.66 -21.16 2.44
CA THR A 102 -0.73 -19.75 2.86
C THR A 102 0.63 -19.11 3.14
N PRO A 103 1.57 -19.73 3.89
CA PRO A 103 2.83 -19.08 4.22
C PRO A 103 3.67 -18.72 2.98
N ALA A 104 3.75 -19.62 2.00
CA ALA A 104 4.52 -19.39 0.77
C ALA A 104 3.90 -18.28 -0.09
N LEU A 105 2.57 -18.27 -0.21
CA LEU A 105 1.85 -17.22 -0.93
C LEU A 105 2.04 -15.84 -0.28
N LEU A 106 2.05 -15.78 1.05
CA LEU A 106 2.29 -14.53 1.78
C LEU A 106 3.73 -14.05 1.66
N THR A 107 4.72 -14.95 1.66
CA THR A 107 6.12 -14.57 1.38
C THR A 107 6.25 -13.91 0.00
N THR A 108 5.60 -14.48 -1.03
CA THR A 108 5.57 -13.86 -2.36
C THR A 108 4.83 -12.52 -2.35
N ALA A 109 3.69 -12.41 -1.66
CA ALA A 109 2.95 -11.16 -1.57
C ALA A 109 3.76 -10.03 -0.90
N VAL A 110 4.47 -10.33 0.19
CA VAL A 110 5.35 -9.37 0.88
C VAL A 110 6.52 -8.95 -0.01
N SER A 111 7.17 -9.89 -0.69
CA SER A 111 8.25 -9.57 -1.63
C SER A 111 7.77 -8.67 -2.78
N ASN A 112 6.57 -8.92 -3.31
CA ASN A 112 5.98 -8.06 -4.34
C ASN A 112 5.61 -6.67 -3.80
N MET A 113 5.16 -6.56 -2.55
CA MET A 113 4.94 -5.27 -1.89
C MET A 113 6.23 -4.47 -1.75
N GLU A 114 7.33 -5.10 -1.30
CA GLU A 114 8.63 -4.45 -1.17
C GLU A 114 9.17 -4.00 -2.53
N ASN A 115 9.03 -4.86 -3.56
CA ASN A 115 9.39 -4.51 -4.92
C ASN A 115 8.56 -3.34 -5.47
N ALA A 116 7.24 -3.34 -5.26
CA ALA A 116 6.37 -2.25 -5.65
C ALA A 116 6.76 -0.92 -4.97
N TYR A 117 7.12 -0.97 -3.68
CA TYR A 117 7.64 0.19 -2.95
C TYR A 117 8.94 0.72 -3.57
N GLU A 118 9.92 -0.14 -3.84
CA GLU A 118 11.20 0.30 -4.43
C GLU A 118 11.03 0.79 -5.88
N ILE A 119 10.14 0.19 -6.67
CA ILE A 119 9.78 0.70 -8.01
C ILE A 119 9.16 2.09 -7.89
N ALA A 120 8.14 2.25 -7.04
CA ALA A 120 7.45 3.53 -6.85
C ALA A 120 8.41 4.62 -6.38
N LYS A 121 9.38 4.28 -5.52
CA LYS A 121 10.45 5.17 -5.05
C LYS A 121 11.47 5.52 -6.12
N ALA A 122 11.78 4.59 -7.02
CA ALA A 122 12.76 4.76 -8.10
C ALA A 122 12.19 5.45 -9.34
N CYS A 123 10.87 5.66 -9.42
CA CYS A 123 10.25 6.40 -10.51
C CYS A 123 10.88 7.81 -10.64
N THR A 124 11.32 8.17 -11.85
CA THR A 124 11.83 9.51 -12.13
C THR A 124 10.72 10.54 -11.97
N PRO A 125 10.87 11.55 -11.09
CA PRO A 125 9.86 12.59 -10.90
C PRO A 125 9.67 13.44 -12.15
N ASN A 126 8.41 13.67 -12.53
CA ASN A 126 8.04 14.72 -13.49
C ASN A 126 8.01 16.08 -12.80
N PHE A 127 7.65 16.10 -11.51
CA PHE A 127 7.49 17.30 -10.70
C PHE A 127 8.22 17.14 -9.37
N SER A 128 9.14 18.07 -9.09
CA SER A 128 9.83 18.14 -7.80
C SER A 128 9.33 19.32 -6.99
N LYS A 129 8.90 19.08 -5.76
CA LYS A 129 8.35 20.06 -4.82
C LYS A 129 9.17 20.07 -3.53
N VAL A 130 9.31 21.26 -2.95
CA VAL A 130 10.01 21.42 -1.66
C VAL A 130 9.01 21.24 -0.53
N ASP A 131 8.01 22.13 -0.47
CA ASP A 131 6.92 22.11 0.51
C ASP A 131 6.02 20.89 0.33
N GLY A 132 5.73 20.22 1.44
CA GLY A 132 4.90 19.02 1.52
C GLY A 132 3.42 19.27 1.84
N GLU A 133 2.99 20.51 2.13
CA GLU A 133 1.55 20.81 2.23
C GLU A 133 0.91 20.77 0.85
N ILE A 134 -0.06 19.86 0.67
CA ILE A 134 -0.78 19.68 -0.60
C ILE A 134 -2.27 19.96 -0.51
N GLY A 135 -2.79 20.30 0.68
CA GLY A 135 -4.18 20.73 0.86
C GLY A 135 -4.52 21.92 -0.03
N GLY A 136 -5.67 21.85 -0.69
CA GLY A 136 -6.12 22.84 -1.69
C GLY A 136 -5.56 22.61 -3.09
N THR A 137 -4.65 21.63 -3.27
CA THR A 137 -4.07 21.34 -4.58
C THR A 137 -5.02 20.51 -5.45
N THR A 138 -5.07 20.86 -6.74
CA THR A 138 -5.61 20.01 -7.81
C THR A 138 -4.45 19.44 -8.62
N PHE A 139 -4.27 18.13 -8.57
CA PHE A 139 -3.38 17.38 -9.45
C PHE A 139 -4.10 17.14 -10.78
N ASN A 140 -3.83 18.00 -11.76
CA ASN A 140 -4.47 17.95 -13.09
C ASN A 140 -3.55 17.42 -14.20
N THR A 141 -2.33 17.02 -13.85
CA THR A 141 -1.38 16.42 -14.79
C THR A 141 -0.95 15.06 -14.25
N PRO A 142 -1.24 13.95 -14.94
CA PRO A 142 -0.78 12.63 -14.53
C PRO A 142 0.76 12.58 -14.51
N GLY A 143 1.33 11.82 -13.58
CA GLY A 143 2.77 11.67 -13.47
C GLY A 143 3.27 11.46 -12.04
N VAL A 144 4.59 11.58 -11.90
CA VAL A 144 5.33 11.34 -10.67
C VAL A 144 5.66 12.68 -10.01
N TYR A 145 5.18 12.84 -8.78
CA TYR A 145 5.42 13.99 -7.91
C TYR A 145 6.32 13.56 -6.76
N THR A 146 7.41 14.29 -6.54
CA THR A 146 8.29 14.07 -5.38
C THR A 146 8.30 15.28 -4.47
N TYR A 147 8.29 15.02 -3.17
CA TYR A 147 8.27 16.04 -2.12
C TYR A 147 9.48 15.86 -1.21
N LYS A 148 10.24 16.94 -1.01
CA LYS A 148 11.39 16.94 -0.12
C LYS A 148 10.98 16.83 1.35
N GLU A 149 9.87 17.47 1.73
CA GLU A 149 9.31 17.41 3.07
C GLU A 149 8.24 16.32 3.22
N GLY A 150 7.74 16.15 4.44
CA GLY A 150 6.61 15.28 4.72
C GLY A 150 5.32 15.82 4.14
N ILE A 151 4.50 14.93 3.61
CA ILE A 151 3.22 15.29 3.01
C ILE A 151 2.25 15.64 4.12
N THR A 152 1.70 16.84 4.07
CA THR A 152 0.62 17.31 4.95
C THR A 152 -0.60 17.69 4.11
N ILE A 153 -1.79 17.36 4.62
CA ILE A 153 -3.06 17.64 3.94
C ILE A 153 -3.99 18.33 4.93
N ASN A 154 -3.88 19.66 4.99
CA ASN A 154 -4.71 20.51 5.86
C ASN A 154 -6.01 20.98 5.18
N ASP A 155 -6.18 20.71 3.89
CA ASP A 155 -7.44 20.91 3.16
C ASP A 155 -7.71 19.81 2.12
N HIS A 156 -8.84 19.87 1.43
CA HIS A 156 -9.18 18.89 0.39
C HIS A 156 -8.13 18.83 -0.73
N VAL A 157 -7.92 17.64 -1.28
CA VAL A 157 -7.04 17.41 -2.45
C VAL A 157 -7.90 16.89 -3.59
N THR A 158 -7.61 17.32 -4.81
CA THR A 158 -8.33 16.86 -6.00
C THR A 158 -7.36 16.23 -7.00
N PHE A 159 -7.71 15.07 -7.53
CA PHE A 159 -7.08 14.45 -8.69
C PHE A 159 -8.02 14.58 -9.87
N GLU A 160 -7.56 15.25 -10.92
CA GLU A 160 -8.31 15.55 -12.12
C GLU A 160 -7.65 14.84 -13.31
N GLY A 161 -8.41 14.00 -14.01
CA GLY A 161 -7.89 13.21 -15.13
C GLY A 161 -8.91 12.23 -15.70
N GLY A 162 -8.44 11.34 -16.57
CA GLY A 162 -9.18 10.20 -17.12
C GLY A 162 -8.95 8.91 -16.33
N PRO A 163 -9.70 7.83 -16.66
CA PRO A 163 -9.66 6.57 -15.93
C PRO A 163 -8.32 5.83 -16.00
N ASP A 164 -7.50 6.12 -17.02
CA ASP A 164 -6.18 5.51 -17.22
C ASP A 164 -5.04 6.37 -16.66
N ASP A 165 -5.35 7.55 -16.12
CA ASP A 165 -4.34 8.47 -15.61
C ASP A 165 -3.76 7.99 -14.28
N VAL A 166 -2.44 8.07 -14.16
CA VAL A 166 -1.66 7.60 -13.01
C VAL A 166 -0.99 8.76 -12.29
N PHE A 167 -1.10 8.76 -10.97
CA PHE A 167 -0.47 9.73 -10.08
C PHE A 167 0.38 8.97 -9.07
N ILE A 168 1.69 9.20 -9.08
CA ILE A 168 2.62 8.63 -8.10
C ILE A 168 3.14 9.76 -7.25
N ILE A 169 2.95 9.68 -5.93
CA ILE A 169 3.36 10.70 -4.99
C ILE A 169 4.42 10.09 -4.06
N GLN A 170 5.62 10.65 -4.08
CA GLN A 170 6.79 10.18 -3.34
C GLN A 170 7.16 11.16 -2.23
N THR A 171 7.51 10.63 -1.06
CA THR A 171 8.21 11.37 -0.01
C THR A 171 9.15 10.46 0.76
N THR A 172 10.29 11.01 1.18
CA THR A 172 11.23 10.35 2.10
C THR A 172 10.87 10.58 3.58
N ASN A 173 9.73 11.21 3.87
CA ASN A 173 9.28 11.51 5.23
C ASN A 173 7.88 10.90 5.46
N GLY A 174 7.15 11.42 6.45
CA GLY A 174 5.79 10.99 6.79
C GLY A 174 4.70 11.57 5.89
N PHE A 175 3.49 11.04 6.10
CA PHE A 175 2.24 11.51 5.53
C PHE A 175 1.25 11.79 6.67
N LEU A 176 0.66 12.98 6.70
CA LEU A 176 -0.35 13.36 7.67
C LEU A 176 -1.54 14.03 6.97
N GLN A 177 -2.70 13.39 7.02
CA GLN A 177 -3.96 14.00 6.57
C GLN A 177 -4.81 14.45 7.74
N ALA A 178 -5.18 15.72 7.75
CA ALA A 178 -5.99 16.34 8.80
C ALA A 178 -7.43 15.80 8.84
N ALA A 179 -8.07 15.97 10.00
CA ALA A 179 -9.39 15.42 10.27
C ALA A 179 -10.46 15.95 9.30
N GLY A 180 -11.36 15.08 8.86
CA GLY A 180 -12.50 15.44 8.00
C GLY A 180 -12.14 15.89 6.58
N LYS A 181 -10.86 15.90 6.21
CA LYS A 181 -10.41 16.22 4.84
C LYS A 181 -10.56 15.02 3.93
N GLU A 182 -10.77 15.27 2.65
CA GLU A 182 -11.00 14.22 1.66
C GLU A 182 -10.23 14.47 0.36
N MET A 183 -9.84 13.38 -0.27
CA MET A 183 -9.36 13.33 -1.65
C MET A 183 -10.54 13.11 -2.61
N ARG A 184 -10.62 13.94 -3.65
CA ARG A 184 -11.66 13.92 -4.68
C ARG A 184 -11.05 13.47 -6.00
N LEU A 185 -11.78 12.61 -6.72
CA LEU A 185 -11.42 12.17 -8.07
C LEU A 185 -12.45 12.79 -9.01
N ILE A 186 -12.01 13.64 -9.94
CA ILE A 186 -12.89 14.31 -10.89
C ILE A 186 -12.42 14.05 -12.33
N PRO A 187 -13.34 14.00 -13.30
CA PRO A 187 -12.95 13.90 -14.69
C PRO A 187 -12.18 15.14 -15.13
N GLY A 188 -11.24 14.96 -16.06
CA GLY A 188 -10.54 16.05 -16.71
C GLY A 188 -11.43 16.94 -17.56
N PRO A 189 -10.87 18.01 -18.17
CA PRO A 189 -11.63 19.02 -18.92
C PRO A 189 -12.35 18.47 -20.15
N LEU A 190 -11.94 17.31 -20.66
CA LEU A 190 -12.60 16.62 -21.77
C LEU A 190 -13.84 15.81 -21.33
N GLY A 191 -14.14 15.75 -20.04
CA GLY A 191 -15.21 14.94 -19.46
C GLY A 191 -14.85 13.45 -19.36
N GLY A 192 -15.84 12.61 -19.05
CA GLY A 192 -15.69 11.16 -18.93
C GLY A 192 -15.65 10.65 -17.49
N SER A 193 -15.07 9.46 -17.31
CA SER A 193 -14.84 8.88 -15.98
C SER A 193 -13.62 9.50 -15.31
N PRO A 194 -13.65 9.73 -13.99
CA PRO A 194 -12.49 10.24 -13.25
C PRO A 194 -11.37 9.17 -13.17
N PRO A 195 -10.17 9.55 -12.67
CA PRO A 195 -9.12 8.59 -12.37
C PRO A 195 -9.60 7.52 -11.40
N LEU A 196 -9.05 6.31 -11.56
CA LEU A 196 -9.31 5.22 -10.62
C LEU A 196 -8.49 5.42 -9.34
N ALA A 197 -9.07 5.08 -8.19
CA ALA A 197 -8.33 5.11 -6.93
C ALA A 197 -7.09 4.17 -6.97
N SER A 198 -7.15 3.08 -7.73
CA SER A 198 -6.01 2.18 -7.96
C SER A 198 -4.82 2.85 -8.66
N ASN A 199 -5.05 3.94 -9.38
CA ASN A 199 -4.02 4.65 -10.14
C ASN A 199 -3.36 5.78 -9.34
N ILE A 200 -3.80 6.00 -8.10
CA ILE A 200 -3.12 6.91 -7.16
C ILE A 200 -2.25 6.07 -6.25
N ILE A 201 -0.94 6.22 -6.41
CA ILE A 201 0.07 5.48 -5.66
C ILE A 201 0.81 6.44 -4.75
N TRP A 202 0.84 6.12 -3.46
CA TRP A 202 1.60 6.87 -2.47
C TRP A 202 2.79 6.02 -2.03
N GLN A 203 4.01 6.52 -2.22
CA GLN A 203 5.22 5.95 -1.66
C GLN A 203 5.69 6.84 -0.50
N ILE A 204 5.70 6.28 0.72
CA ILE A 204 6.00 7.01 1.95
C ILE A 204 7.07 6.28 2.75
N ALA A 205 8.19 6.95 3.05
CA ALA A 205 9.31 6.33 3.76
C ALA A 205 9.13 6.28 5.28
N GLU A 206 8.33 7.19 5.87
CA GLU A 206 8.00 7.15 7.29
C GLU A 206 6.52 6.81 7.53
N ALA A 207 5.96 7.26 8.65
CA ALA A 207 4.63 6.86 9.08
C ALA A 207 3.54 7.60 8.30
N VAL A 208 2.42 6.91 8.07
CA VAL A 208 1.20 7.47 7.52
C VAL A 208 0.19 7.62 8.66
N ILE A 209 -0.34 8.82 8.84
CA ILE A 209 -1.38 9.12 9.82
C ILE A 209 -2.56 9.76 9.09
N VAL A 210 -3.71 9.09 9.17
CA VAL A 210 -4.98 9.58 8.61
C VAL A 210 -5.87 9.92 9.79
N GLU A 211 -6.11 11.22 10.01
CA GLU A 211 -6.86 11.70 11.15
C GLU A 211 -8.35 11.36 11.08
N LYS A 212 -9.04 11.61 12.20
CA LYS A 212 -10.45 11.31 12.41
C LYS A 212 -11.31 11.74 11.22
N SER A 213 -12.16 10.84 10.73
CA SER A 213 -13.14 11.11 9.66
C SER A 213 -12.55 11.58 8.31
N ALA A 214 -11.24 11.51 8.12
CA ALA A 214 -10.62 11.83 6.85
C ALA A 214 -10.84 10.72 5.81
N LYS A 215 -10.85 11.08 4.52
CA LYS A 215 -11.05 10.14 3.41
C LYS A 215 -9.88 10.17 2.44
N VAL A 216 -9.20 9.04 2.31
CA VAL A 216 -8.03 8.86 1.43
C VAL A 216 -8.45 8.06 0.20
N LYS A 217 -7.79 8.29 -0.93
CA LYS A 217 -7.85 7.48 -2.15
C LYS A 217 -6.44 7.01 -2.49
N GLY A 218 -6.29 5.75 -2.88
CA GLY A 218 -5.00 5.27 -3.38
C GLY A 218 -4.47 4.00 -2.74
N THR A 219 -3.37 3.51 -3.32
CA THR A 219 -2.54 2.48 -2.72
C THR A 219 -1.44 3.14 -1.89
N LEU A 220 -1.45 2.89 -0.58
CA LEU A 220 -0.41 3.33 0.35
C LEU A 220 0.70 2.28 0.40
N LEU A 221 1.84 2.56 -0.21
CA LEU A 221 3.10 1.81 -0.08
C LEU A 221 3.94 2.47 1.02
N ALA A 222 3.79 2.00 2.25
CA ALA A 222 4.43 2.59 3.42
C ALA A 222 5.62 1.73 3.89
N ALA A 223 6.81 2.32 4.01
CA ALA A 223 7.97 1.63 4.58
C ALA A 223 7.85 1.42 6.10
N THR A 224 7.00 2.17 6.78
CA THR A 224 6.74 1.98 8.21
C THR A 224 5.26 1.74 8.48
N SER A 225 4.67 2.45 9.44
CA SER A 225 3.34 2.15 9.97
C SER A 225 2.27 2.99 9.29
N VAL A 226 1.04 2.45 9.23
CA VAL A 226 -0.14 3.19 8.80
C VAL A 226 -1.17 3.22 9.92
N THR A 227 -1.58 4.42 10.34
CA THR A 227 -2.61 4.62 11.36
C THR A 227 -3.83 5.30 10.75
N MET A 228 -4.96 4.59 10.75
CA MET A 228 -6.28 5.08 10.36
C MET A 228 -7.06 5.39 11.64
N LYS A 229 -7.26 6.68 11.94
CA LYS A 229 -7.97 7.10 13.16
C LYS A 229 -9.48 6.99 13.02
N THR A 230 -10.17 7.17 14.15
CA THR A 230 -11.61 6.95 14.31
C THR A 230 -12.44 7.45 13.13
N GLY A 231 -13.18 6.56 12.48
CA GLY A 231 -14.13 6.90 11.41
C GLY A 231 -13.48 7.39 10.12
N SER A 232 -12.17 7.31 9.98
CA SER A 232 -11.47 7.56 8.71
C SER A 232 -11.80 6.46 7.69
N SER A 233 -11.63 6.78 6.40
CA SER A 233 -11.88 5.82 5.33
C SER A 233 -10.81 5.86 4.23
N LEU A 234 -10.59 4.71 3.60
CA LEU A 234 -9.74 4.55 2.43
C LEU A 234 -10.51 3.81 1.35
N ASN A 235 -10.48 4.33 0.12
CA ASN A 235 -10.73 3.52 -1.08
C ASN A 235 -9.38 3.27 -1.76
N GLY A 236 -8.93 2.02 -1.72
CA GLY A 236 -7.62 1.59 -2.18
C GLY A 236 -7.02 0.53 -1.26
N ARG A 237 -5.70 0.57 -1.06
CA ARG A 237 -4.95 -0.49 -0.34
C ARG A 237 -4.00 0.08 0.69
N ILE A 238 -3.77 -0.68 1.76
CA ILE A 238 -2.71 -0.42 2.75
C ILE A 238 -1.67 -1.52 2.63
N LEU A 239 -0.48 -1.19 2.13
CA LEU A 239 0.64 -2.10 1.97
C LEU A 239 1.80 -1.57 2.83
N ALA A 240 1.93 -2.08 4.06
CA ALA A 240 2.82 -1.53 5.08
C ALA A 240 3.94 -2.51 5.45
N GLN A 241 5.19 -2.06 5.40
CA GLN A 241 6.33 -2.89 5.80
C GLN A 241 6.50 -3.02 7.33
N THR A 242 5.68 -2.32 8.13
CA THR A 242 5.56 -2.58 9.57
C THR A 242 4.09 -2.80 9.95
N ALA A 243 3.53 -2.10 10.94
CA ALA A 243 2.21 -2.34 11.50
C ALA A 243 1.12 -1.45 10.88
N VAL A 244 -0.11 -1.96 10.85
CA VAL A 244 -1.32 -1.19 10.52
C VAL A 244 -2.20 -1.10 11.75
N VAL A 245 -2.67 0.11 12.07
CA VAL A 245 -3.54 0.40 13.21
C VAL A 245 -4.82 1.04 12.70
N LEU A 246 -5.96 0.42 12.98
CA LEU A 246 -7.28 0.90 12.61
C LEU A 246 -8.08 1.31 13.85
N GLN A 247 -8.88 2.36 13.72
CA GLN A 247 -9.84 2.76 14.74
C GLN A 247 -11.17 3.00 14.05
N LYS A 248 -12.14 2.09 14.21
CA LYS A 248 -13.48 2.21 13.60
C LYS A 248 -13.44 2.70 12.14
N SER A 249 -12.49 2.19 11.36
CA SER A 249 -12.16 2.73 10.04
C SER A 249 -12.80 1.89 8.94
N THR A 250 -13.07 2.51 7.79
CA THR A 250 -13.62 1.81 6.62
C THR A 250 -12.57 1.71 5.53
N ILE A 251 -12.16 0.50 5.17
CA ILE A 251 -11.17 0.25 4.12
C ILE A 251 -11.83 -0.54 3.01
N THR A 252 -11.98 0.06 1.83
CA THR A 252 -12.57 -0.59 0.66
C THR A 252 -11.46 -0.84 -0.35
N GLY A 253 -11.14 -2.11 -0.60
CA GLY A 253 -10.24 -2.49 -1.68
C GLY A 253 -10.72 -1.95 -3.03
N PRO A 254 -9.81 -1.63 -3.97
CA PRO A 254 -10.20 -1.16 -5.30
C PRO A 254 -10.99 -2.24 -6.04
N ALA A 255 -11.97 -1.81 -6.83
CA ALA A 255 -12.80 -2.65 -7.70
C ALA A 255 -12.00 -3.19 -8.89
#